data_AF-A0A836X877-F1
#
_entry.id   AF-A0A836X877-F1
#
_cell.length_a   1.000
_cell.length_b   1.000
_cell.length_c   1.000
_cell.angle_alpha   90.00
_cell.angle_beta   90.00
_cell.angle_gamma   90.00
#
_symmetry.space_group_name_H-M   'P 1'
#
loop_
_entity.id
_entity.type
_entity.pdbx_description
1 polymer ?
#
loop_
_entity_poly.entity_id
_entity_poly.type
_entity_poly.pdbx_seq_one_letter_code
_entity_poly.pdbx_strand_id
1 'polypeptide(L)'
;MNNLLGQKIDLHRVDINDPLQLPVSGEIVKNFHNTQKADGFFLLKLDKPFEQDGINNRHVLFWSPLMHRKKNVEDQVDALILLIPDMKLLDNAHIDENAFIPLDWAKATRTSLIEKSFSTTIH
;
A
#
# COMPACT_ATOMS: atom_id res chain seq x y z
N MET A 1 18.28 8.34 -1.91
CA MET A 1 17.15 7.40 -2.07
C MET A 1 16.12 7.76 -1.01
N ASN A 2 14.85 7.95 -1.39
CA ASN A 2 13.77 8.16 -0.41
C ASN A 2 13.46 6.80 0.25
N ASN A 3 13.73 6.66 1.55
CA ASN A 3 13.34 5.47 2.29
C ASN A 3 11.83 5.54 2.56
N LEU A 4 11.08 4.63 1.94
CA LEU A 4 9.63 4.53 2.05
C LEU A 4 9.18 3.58 3.16
N LEU A 5 10.11 2.79 3.73
CA LEU A 5 9.80 1.85 4.80
C LEU A 5 9.31 2.61 6.04
N GLY A 6 8.26 2.09 6.67
CA GLY A 6 7.60 2.69 7.83
C GLY A 6 6.65 3.85 7.50
N GLN A 7 6.54 4.25 6.23
CA GLN A 7 5.61 5.31 5.85
C GLN A 7 4.17 4.80 5.84
N LYS A 8 3.26 5.63 6.36
CA LYS A 8 1.82 5.43 6.23
C LYS A 8 1.35 5.85 4.86
N ILE A 9 0.59 4.98 4.21
CA ILE A 9 0.00 5.19 2.89
C ILE A 9 -1.50 5.06 3.04
N ASP A 10 -2.21 6.06 2.54
CA ASP A 10 -3.65 6.00 2.34
C ASP A 10 -3.94 5.61 0.90
N LEU A 11 -4.81 4.60 0.71
CA LEU A 11 -5.22 4.09 -0.58
C LEU A 11 -6.68 4.48 -0.85
N HIS A 12 -6.90 5.43 -1.76
CA HIS A 12 -8.24 5.88 -2.13
C HIS A 12 -8.66 5.25 -3.47
N ARG A 13 -9.76 4.51 -3.51
CA ARG A 13 -10.30 3.98 -4.78
C ARG A 13 -10.70 5.12 -5.72
N VAL A 14 -10.61 4.85 -7.02
CA VAL A 14 -11.05 5.79 -8.06
C VAL A 14 -12.56 5.69 -8.31
N ASP A 15 -13.20 4.56 -8.00
CA ASP A 15 -14.64 4.33 -8.18
C ASP A 15 -15.34 4.03 -6.83
N ILE A 16 -16.45 4.74 -6.58
CA ILE A 16 -17.19 4.78 -5.30
C ILE A 16 -18.30 3.71 -5.24
N ASN A 17 -18.64 3.06 -6.36
CA ASN A 17 -19.87 2.26 -6.48
C ASN A 17 -19.74 0.77 -6.08
N ASP A 18 -18.57 0.31 -5.66
CA ASP A 18 -18.31 -1.10 -5.40
C ASP A 18 -18.18 -1.39 -3.89
N PRO A 19 -18.94 -2.38 -3.35
CA PRO A 19 -19.03 -2.67 -1.92
C PRO A 19 -17.75 -3.24 -1.28
N LEU A 20 -16.70 -3.55 -2.04
CA LEU A 20 -15.43 -4.01 -1.45
C LEU A 20 -14.78 -2.90 -0.60
N GLN A 21 -14.96 -2.98 0.73
CA GLN A 21 -14.28 -2.14 1.72
C GLN A 21 -12.83 -2.60 1.91
N LEU A 22 -11.97 -2.35 0.91
CA LEU A 22 -10.53 -2.47 1.11
C LEU A 22 -10.10 -1.40 2.14
N PRO A 23 -9.20 -1.74 3.08
CA PRO A 23 -8.81 -0.81 4.12
C PRO A 23 -7.95 0.31 3.51
N VAL A 24 -8.33 1.53 3.85
CA VAL A 24 -7.93 2.78 3.18
C VAL A 24 -6.58 3.30 3.69
N SER A 25 -5.91 2.57 4.59
CA SER A 25 -4.63 2.98 5.18
C SER A 25 -3.77 1.79 5.64
N GLY A 26 -2.46 1.92 5.53
CA GLY A 26 -1.50 0.93 6.01
C GLY A 26 -0.07 1.45 6.03
N GLU A 27 0.86 0.61 6.47
CA GLU A 27 2.28 0.94 6.58
C GLU A 27 3.12 0.12 5.61
N ILE A 28 4.07 0.76 4.93
CA ILE A 28 5.02 0.07 4.08
C ILE A 28 6.01 -0.70 4.96
N VAL A 29 5.94 -2.03 4.93
CA VAL A 29 6.81 -2.89 5.74
C VAL A 29 7.95 -3.51 4.94
N LYS A 30 7.83 -3.58 3.61
CA LYS A 30 8.87 -4.12 2.73
C LYS A 30 8.75 -3.51 1.34
N ASN A 31 9.90 -3.29 0.70
CA ASN A 31 9.98 -2.90 -0.70
C ASN A 31 10.61 -4.07 -1.47
N PHE A 32 10.04 -4.39 -2.62
CA PHE A 32 10.56 -5.38 -3.53
C PHE A 32 11.00 -4.70 -4.82
N HIS A 33 12.07 -5.24 -5.40
CA HIS A 33 12.52 -4.86 -6.72
C HIS A 33 11.96 -5.85 -7.73
N ASN A 34 11.38 -5.34 -8.82
CA ASN A 34 11.11 -6.16 -9.99
C ASN A 34 12.41 -6.27 -10.81
N THR A 35 12.76 -7.48 -11.26
CA THR A 35 13.88 -7.72 -12.20
C THR A 35 13.60 -7.19 -13.60
N GLN A 36 12.32 -7.00 -13.97
CA GLN A 36 11.88 -6.71 -15.33
C GLN A 36 11.33 -5.29 -15.53
N LYS A 37 11.01 -4.55 -14.46
CA LYS A 37 10.47 -3.18 -14.54
C LYS A 37 11.12 -2.26 -13.52
N ALA A 38 11.18 -0.96 -13.83
CA ALA A 38 11.70 0.09 -12.94
C ALA A 38 10.73 0.46 -11.80
N ASP A 39 9.92 -0.52 -11.37
CA ASP A 39 8.73 -0.30 -10.56
C ASP A 39 8.90 -0.84 -9.15
N GLY A 40 8.38 -0.10 -8.18
CA GLY A 40 8.36 -0.51 -6.78
C GLY A 40 7.13 -1.34 -6.50
N PHE A 41 7.34 -2.59 -6.11
CA PHE A 41 6.32 -3.35 -5.39
C PHE A 41 6.54 -3.13 -3.90
N PHE A 42 5.46 -2.89 -3.19
CA PHE A 42 5.52 -2.52 -1.79
C PHE A 42 4.54 -3.38 -1.01
N LEU A 43 5.03 -3.98 0.07
CA LEU A 43 4.17 -4.68 1.00
C LEU A 43 3.57 -3.67 1.96
N LEU A 44 2.26 -3.52 1.90
CA LEU A 44 1.51 -2.72 2.84
C LEU A 44 0.91 -3.62 3.91
N LYS A 45 1.24 -3.35 5.18
CA LYS A 45 0.53 -3.91 6.32
C LYS A 45 -0.65 -3.00 6.65
N LEU A 46 -1.84 -3.53 6.52
CA LEU A 46 -3.09 -2.78 6.66
C LEU A 46 -3.38 -2.49 8.14
N ASP A 47 -3.91 -1.31 8.43
CA ASP A 47 -4.29 -0.95 9.80
C ASP A 47 -5.48 -1.77 10.29
N LYS A 48 -6.40 -2.10 9.38
CA LYS A 48 -7.52 -3.01 9.60
C LYS A 48 -7.43 -4.17 8.61
N PRO A 49 -7.69 -5.41 9.03
CA PRO A 49 -7.86 -6.51 8.09
C PRO A 49 -9.07 -6.27 7.18
N PHE A 50 -9.08 -6.91 6.02
CA PHE A 50 -10.28 -7.09 5.21
C PHE A 50 -10.49 -8.57 4.90
N GLU A 51 -11.73 -8.93 4.58
CA GLU A 51 -12.09 -10.29 4.19
C GLU A 51 -12.40 -10.33 2.71
N GLN A 52 -11.83 -11.31 2.01
CA GLN A 52 -12.15 -11.60 0.62
C GLN A 52 -12.14 -13.12 0.43
N ASP A 53 -13.21 -13.65 -0.16
CA ASP A 53 -13.39 -15.09 -0.39
C ASP A 53 -13.22 -15.94 0.88
N GLY A 54 -13.64 -15.41 2.05
CA GLY A 54 -13.52 -16.07 3.35
C GLY A 54 -12.11 -16.03 3.95
N ILE A 55 -11.16 -15.33 3.32
CA ILE A 55 -9.78 -15.18 3.78
C ILE A 55 -9.60 -13.80 4.40
N ASN A 56 -9.15 -13.76 5.65
CA ASN A 56 -8.82 -12.53 6.36
C ASN A 56 -7.40 -12.08 6.00
N ASN A 57 -7.30 -10.99 5.24
CA ASN A 57 -6.06 -10.44 4.74
C ASN A 57 -5.65 -9.20 5.53
N ARG A 58 -4.40 -9.20 5.99
CA ARG A 58 -3.77 -8.06 6.70
C ARG A 58 -2.66 -7.39 5.91
N HIS A 59 -2.32 -7.97 4.78
CA HIS A 59 -1.28 -7.47 3.90
C HIS A 59 -1.80 -7.44 2.48
N VAL A 60 -1.37 -6.42 1.75
CA VAL A 60 -1.56 -6.33 0.30
C VAL A 60 -0.24 -5.94 -0.32
N LEU A 61 -0.02 -6.39 -1.54
CA LEU A 61 0.99 -5.78 -2.38
C LEU A 61 0.35 -4.60 -3.08
N PHE A 62 1.04 -3.46 -3.10
CA PHE A 62 0.70 -2.39 -4.01
C PHE A 62 1.86 -2.16 -4.97
N TRP A 63 1.53 -2.03 -6.24
CA TRP A 63 2.46 -1.71 -7.30
C TRP A 63 2.25 -0.27 -7.75
N SER A 64 3.31 0.52 -7.79
CA SER A 64 3.25 1.85 -8.39
C SER A 64 4.58 2.25 -9.04
N PRO A 65 4.57 2.66 -10.32
CA PRO A 65 5.79 3.07 -11.04
C PRO A 65 6.36 4.43 -10.57
N LEU A 66 5.52 5.26 -9.93
CA LEU A 66 5.88 6.64 -9.58
C LEU A 66 6.12 6.85 -8.09
N MET A 67 5.82 5.86 -7.25
CA MET A 67 5.86 6.02 -5.80
C MET A 67 7.25 6.40 -5.28
N HIS A 68 8.32 5.86 -5.84
CA HIS A 68 9.70 6.24 -5.45
C HIS A 68 10.10 7.64 -5.89
N ARG A 69 9.46 8.19 -6.93
CA ARG A 69 9.85 9.45 -7.59
C ARG A 69 9.20 10.67 -6.94
N LYS A 70 8.03 10.49 -6.34
CA LYS A 70 7.34 11.57 -5.61
C LYS A 70 8.07 11.90 -4.31
N LYS A 71 8.29 13.19 -4.07
CA LYS A 71 8.94 13.70 -2.85
C LYS A 71 7.93 14.28 -1.87
N ASN A 72 6.81 14.83 -2.36
CA ASN A 72 5.81 15.45 -1.52
C ASN A 72 4.87 14.40 -0.95
N VAL A 73 4.41 14.67 0.26
CA VAL A 73 3.54 13.75 1.01
C VAL A 73 2.12 13.76 0.41
N GLU A 74 1.67 14.90 -0.10
CA GLU A 74 0.34 15.10 -0.70
C GLU A 74 0.22 14.61 -2.16
N ASP A 75 1.32 14.14 -2.77
CA ASP A 75 1.29 13.64 -4.14
C ASP A 75 0.55 12.31 -4.22
N GLN A 76 -0.60 12.30 -4.88
CA GLN A 76 -1.31 11.06 -5.22
C GLN A 76 -0.61 10.34 -6.39
N VAL A 77 -0.47 9.03 -6.29
CA VAL A 77 0.03 8.17 -7.38
C VAL A 77 -0.93 7.04 -7.66
N ASP A 78 -1.08 6.70 -8.94
CA ASP A 78 -1.80 5.49 -9.33
C ASP A 78 -1.06 4.25 -8.81
N ALA A 79 -1.81 3.35 -8.21
CA ALA A 79 -1.34 2.09 -7.66
C ALA A 79 -2.33 0.97 -7.98
N LEU A 80 -1.79 -0.18 -8.38
CA LEU A 80 -2.54 -1.41 -8.48
C LEU A 80 -2.41 -2.19 -7.17
N ILE A 81 -3.54 -2.54 -6.56
CA ILE A 81 -3.61 -3.35 -5.35
C ILE A 81 -3.68 -4.82 -5.78
N LEU A 82 -2.83 -5.64 -5.17
CA LEU A 82 -2.70 -7.06 -5.42
C LEU A 82 -2.90 -7.85 -4.11
N LEU A 83 -3.75 -8.86 -4.18
CA LEU A 83 -3.96 -9.84 -3.11
C LEU A 83 -2.79 -10.82 -3.09
N ILE A 84 -2.43 -11.23 -1.87
CA ILE A 84 -1.35 -12.20 -1.63
C ILE A 84 -2.00 -13.54 -1.29
N PRO A 85 -2.09 -14.49 -2.23
CA PRO A 85 -2.74 -15.77 -1.98
C PRO A 85 -1.94 -16.67 -1.01
N ASP A 86 -0.61 -16.55 -1.02
CA ASP A 86 0.29 -17.22 -0.06
C ASP A 86 1.45 -16.28 0.29
N MET A 87 1.68 -16.06 1.59
CA MET A 87 2.77 -15.19 2.09
C MET A 87 4.16 -15.71 1.71
N LYS A 88 4.33 -17.01 1.44
CA LYS A 88 5.62 -17.59 0.98
C LYS A 88 6.10 -17.00 -0.35
N LEU A 89 5.19 -16.45 -1.16
CA LEU A 89 5.54 -15.77 -2.40
C LEU A 89 6.40 -14.52 -2.17
N LEU A 90 6.39 -13.97 -0.95
CA LEU A 90 7.14 -12.78 -0.53
C LEU A 90 8.55 -13.07 -0.01
N ASP A 91 8.93 -14.35 0.14
CA ASP A 91 10.26 -14.75 0.61
C ASP A 91 11.33 -14.55 -0.48
N ASN A 92 10.90 -14.43 -1.73
CA ASN A 92 11.77 -14.17 -2.86
C ASN A 92 12.26 -12.72 -2.85
N ALA A 93 13.50 -12.50 -3.29
CA ALA A 93 14.04 -11.18 -3.55
C ALA A 93 13.32 -10.46 -4.72
N HIS A 94 12.56 -11.22 -5.52
CA HIS A 94 11.88 -10.77 -6.72
C HIS A 94 10.41 -11.20 -6.69
N ILE A 95 9.53 -10.32 -7.17
CA ILE A 95 8.08 -10.53 -7.23
C ILE A 95 7.69 -10.91 -8.66
N ASP A 96 7.05 -12.06 -8.83
CA ASP A 96 6.34 -12.41 -10.06
C ASP A 96 4.91 -11.90 -9.98
N GLU A 97 4.60 -10.81 -10.70
CA GLU A 97 3.29 -10.16 -10.66
C GLU A 97 2.12 -11.10 -11.01
N ASN A 98 2.38 -12.15 -11.80
CA ASN A 98 1.37 -13.12 -12.21
C ASN A 98 0.99 -14.11 -11.10
N ALA A 99 1.77 -14.18 -10.03
CA ALA A 99 1.47 -15.02 -8.87
C ALA A 99 0.47 -14.36 -7.89
N PHE A 100 0.07 -13.11 -8.14
CA PHE A 100 -0.83 -12.33 -7.28
C PHE A 100 -2.14 -12.03 -8.00
N ILE A 101 -3.20 -11.79 -7.23
CA ILE A 101 -4.54 -11.55 -7.78
C ILE A 101 -4.81 -10.04 -7.76
N PRO A 102 -5.04 -9.39 -8.91
CA PRO A 102 -5.37 -7.97 -8.94
C PRO A 102 -6.73 -7.73 -8.30
N LEU A 103 -6.76 -6.79 -7.34
CA LEU A 103 -7.98 -6.39 -6.65
C LEU A 103 -8.59 -5.15 -7.28
N ASP A 104 -7.85 -4.05 -7.30
CA ASP A 104 -8.33 -2.80 -7.88
C ASP A 104 -7.22 -1.76 -8.10
N TRP A 105 -7.54 -0.70 -8.85
CA TRP A 105 -6.76 0.53 -8.94
C TRP A 105 -7.13 1.53 -7.85
N ALA A 106 -6.11 2.11 -7.23
CA ALA A 106 -6.25 3.15 -6.21
C ALA A 106 -5.28 4.31 -6.43
N LYS A 107 -5.63 5.46 -5.86
CA LYS A 107 -4.74 6.60 -5.63
C LYS A 107 -4.06 6.40 -4.28
N ALA A 108 -2.77 6.07 -4.30
CA ALA A 108 -1.94 6.00 -3.11
C ALA A 108 -1.41 7.39 -2.76
N THR A 109 -1.56 7.79 -1.51
CA THR A 109 -1.07 9.07 -0.98
C THR A 109 -0.23 8.77 0.26
N ARG A 110 0.91 9.44 0.42
CA ARG A 110 1.66 9.31 1.68
C ARG A 110 0.93 10.11 2.75
N THR A 111 0.80 9.55 3.93
CA THR A 111 0.25 10.27 5.07
C THR A 111 1.42 10.86 5.84
N SER A 112 1.38 12.17 6.08
CA SER A 112 2.32 12.78 7.01
C SER A 112 1.96 12.28 8.40
N LEU A 113 2.89 11.62 9.09
CA LEU A 113 2.80 11.46 10.54
C LEU A 113 3.03 12.84 11.16
N ILE A 114 2.08 13.76 10.98
CA ILE A 114 1.98 14.91 11.86
C ILE A 114 1.54 14.28 13.18
N GLU A 115 2.50 14.06 14.06
CA GLU A 115 2.22 13.87 15.48
C GLU A 115 1.17 14.90 15.84
N LYS A 116 -0.02 14.44 16.22
CA LYS A 116 -1.02 15.29 16.85
C LYS A 116 -0.31 15.88 18.06
N SER A 117 0.26 17.06 17.90
CA SER A 117 0.49 17.99 18.99
C SER A 117 -0.89 18.23 19.56
N PHE A 118 -1.26 17.44 20.56
CA PHE A 118 -2.37 17.75 21.42
C PHE A 118 -2.00 19.11 22.03
N SER A 119 -2.56 20.19 21.46
CA SER A 119 -2.68 21.44 22.20
C SER A 119 -3.67 21.16 23.33
N THR A 120 -3.12 20.61 24.42
CA THR A 120 -3.74 20.73 25.73
C THR A 120 -3.65 22.21 26.09
N THR A 121 -4.65 22.98 25.67
CA THR A 121 -4.90 24.27 26.31
C THR A 121 -5.46 23.95 27.69
N ILE A 122 -4.58 23.98 28.68
CA ILE A 122 -4.91 23.91 30.11
C ILE A 122 -5.54 25.27 30.50
N HIS A 123 -6.70 25.19 31.14
CA HIS A 123 -7.46 26.16 31.95
C HIS A 123 -7.38 27.66 31.64
#